data_AF-A0A1R1PEI0-F1
#
_entry.id   AF-A0A1R1PEI0-F1
#
_cell.length_a   1.000
_cell.length_b   1.000
_cell.length_c   1.000
_cell.angle_alpha   90.00
_cell.angle_beta   90.00
_cell.angle_gamma   90.00
#
_symmetry.space_group_name_H-M   'P 1'
#
loop_
_entity.id
_entity.type
_entity.pdbx_description
1 polymer ?
#
loop_
_entity_poly.entity_id
_entity_poly.type
_entity_poly.pdbx_seq_one_letter_code
_entity_poly.pdbx_strand_id
1 'polypeptide(L)'
;MKHRVTQETPAKMLYGFNISTPINWSNIIINENEEEAIVERLSFIRDELPTIGNLAVQKIIKNKQYEKTRYDKNIKDYKFKDGEIV
;
A
#
# COMPACT_ATOMS: atom_id res chain seq x y z
N MET A 1 -7.83 7.82 3.47
CA MET A 1 -6.50 7.87 4.14
C MET A 1 -5.52 7.00 3.37
N LYS A 2 -4.30 7.49 3.10
CA LYS A 2 -3.27 6.75 2.35
C LYS A 2 -2.36 5.99 3.31
N HIS A 3 -1.88 4.83 2.88
CA HIS A 3 -0.92 4.05 3.66
C HIS A 3 0.49 4.68 3.58
N ARG A 4 1.18 4.82 4.71
CA ARG A 4 2.45 5.56 4.83
C ARG A 4 3.55 5.06 3.89
N VAL A 5 3.67 3.74 3.73
CA VAL A 5 4.78 3.13 2.98
C VAL A 5 4.46 3.03 1.49
N THR A 6 3.23 2.68 1.15
CA THR A 6 2.82 2.44 -0.24
C THR A 6 2.33 3.72 -0.92
N GLN A 7 1.91 4.72 -0.12
CA GLN A 7 1.29 6.00 -0.53
C GLN A 7 -0.03 5.84 -1.29
N GLU A 8 -0.62 4.64 -1.22
CA GLU A 8 -1.88 4.28 -1.88
C GLU A 8 -2.99 4.03 -0.85
N THR A 9 -4.24 4.11 -1.29
CA THR A 9 -5.40 3.75 -0.46
C THR A 9 -5.60 2.24 -0.47
N PRO A 10 -6.15 1.64 0.61
CA PRO A 10 -6.48 0.21 0.61
C PRO A 10 -7.40 -0.18 -0.55
N ALA A 11 -8.37 0.67 -0.87
CA ALA A 11 -9.28 0.46 -1.98
C ALA A 11 -8.56 0.39 -3.33
N LYS A 12 -7.61 1.29 -3.58
CA LYS A 12 -6.83 1.27 -4.82
C LYS A 12 -5.89 0.06 -4.88
N MET A 13 -5.40 -0.42 -3.76
CA MET A 13 -4.57 -1.63 -3.72
C MET A 13 -5.35 -2.92 -3.95
N LEU A 14 -6.61 -2.99 -3.49
CA LEU A 14 -7.45 -4.19 -3.60
C LEU A 14 -8.28 -4.21 -4.87
N TYR A 15 -8.81 -3.05 -5.27
CA TYR A 15 -9.80 -2.93 -6.34
C TYR A 15 -9.32 -2.04 -7.48
N GLY A 16 -8.13 -1.44 -7.37
CA GLY A 16 -7.54 -0.61 -8.42
C GLY A 16 -8.17 0.76 -8.59
N PHE A 17 -9.24 1.08 -7.86
CA PHE A 17 -9.90 2.39 -7.90
C PHE A 17 -9.96 3.06 -6.53
N ASN A 18 -10.11 4.39 -6.54
CA ASN A 18 -10.40 5.15 -5.33
C ASN A 18 -11.90 5.13 -5.08
N ILE A 19 -12.31 4.74 -3.87
CA ILE A 19 -13.72 4.79 -3.48
C ILE A 19 -14.20 6.25 -3.50
N SER A 20 -15.27 6.50 -4.24
CA SER A 20 -16.04 7.73 -4.11
C SER A 20 -16.78 7.69 -2.78
N THR A 21 -16.53 8.68 -1.94
CA THR A 21 -17.26 8.89 -0.69
C THR A 21 -18.20 10.07 -0.89
N PRO A 22 -19.25 10.26 -0.05
CA PRO A 22 -20.16 11.40 -0.20
C PRO A 22 -19.46 12.77 -0.29
N ILE A 23 -18.28 12.91 0.31
CA ILE A 23 -17.43 14.10 0.24
C ILE A 23 -16.82 14.31 -1.16
N ASN A 24 -16.51 13.24 -1.88
CA ASN A 24 -15.84 13.26 -3.20
C ASN A 24 -16.78 12.82 -4.33
N TRP A 25 -18.08 12.73 -4.08
CA TRP A 25 -19.05 12.30 -5.07
C TRP A 25 -19.30 13.44 -6.07
N SER A 26 -18.73 13.32 -7.26
CA SER A 26 -19.03 14.18 -8.40
C SER A 26 -19.78 13.39 -9.46
N ASN A 27 -20.92 13.91 -9.93
CA ASN A 27 -21.59 13.35 -11.10
C ASN A 27 -20.80 13.72 -12.35
N ILE A 28 -19.95 12.80 -12.81
CA ILE A 28 -19.31 12.93 -14.10
C ILE A 28 -20.31 12.37 -15.11
N ILE A 29 -20.84 13.24 -15.98
CA ILE A 29 -21.65 12.80 -17.12
C ILE A 29 -20.67 12.27 -18.15
N ILE A 30 -20.61 10.95 -18.28
CA ILE A 30 -19.73 10.29 -19.23
C ILE A 30 -20.59 9.71 -20.35
N ASN A 31 -20.28 10.09 -21.59
CA ASN A 31 -20.87 9.49 -22.79
C ASN A 31 -19.94 8.36 -23.26
N GLU A 32 -19.92 7.26 -22.51
CA GLU A 32 -19.06 6.10 -22.77
C GLU A 32 -19.83 5.01 -23.51
N ASN A 33 -19.15 4.32 -24.45
CA ASN A 33 -19.66 3.10 -25.06
C ASN A 33 -19.51 1.95 -24.03
N GLU A 34 -20.63 1.38 -23.60
CA GLU A 34 -20.65 0.38 -22.51
C GLU A 34 -19.77 -0.84 -22.82
N GLU A 35 -19.74 -1.32 -24.06
CA GLU A 35 -19.00 -2.52 -24.43
C GLU A 35 -17.49 -2.32 -24.33
N GLU A 36 -16.99 -1.19 -24.81
CA GLU A 36 -15.56 -0.83 -24.74
C GLU A 36 -15.13 -0.65 -23.28
N ALA A 37 -15.95 0.03 -22.48
CA ALA A 37 -15.67 0.24 -21.07
C ALA A 37 -15.58 -1.09 -20.29
N ILE A 38 -16.41 -2.09 -20.63
CA ILE A 38 -16.34 -3.42 -20.02
C ILE A 38 -15.03 -4.13 -20.37
N VAL A 39 -14.60 -4.08 -21.63
CA VAL A 39 -13.36 -4.72 -22.09
C VAL A 39 -12.14 -4.10 -21.41
N GLU A 40 -12.06 -2.77 -21.34
CA GLU A 40 -11.00 -2.07 -20.62
C GLU A 40 -10.98 -2.42 -19.13
N ARG A 41 -12.14 -2.58 -18.51
CA ARG A 41 -12.21 -2.93 -17.09
C ARG A 41 -11.74 -4.36 -16.84
N LEU A 42 -12.05 -5.29 -17.75
CA LEU A 42 -11.58 -6.66 -17.68
C LEU A 42 -10.07 -6.77 -17.86
N SER A 43 -9.48 -6.03 -18.82
CA SER A 43 -8.03 -5.99 -19.01
C SER A 43 -7.32 -5.40 -17.79
N PHE A 44 -7.85 -4.30 -17.24
CA PHE A 44 -7.34 -3.69 -16.03
C PHE A 44 -7.33 -4.66 -14.83
N ILE A 45 -8.44 -5.38 -14.60
CA ILE A 45 -8.54 -6.36 -13.50
C ILE A 45 -7.53 -7.51 -13.67
N ARG A 46 -7.33 -7.97 -14.91
CA ARG A 46 -6.46 -9.10 -15.20
C ARG A 46 -4.98 -8.73 -15.12
N ASP A 47 -4.61 -7.60 -15.70
CA ASP A 47 -3.21 -7.30 -15.98
C ASP A 47 -2.66 -6.23 -15.03
N GLU A 48 -3.39 -5.14 -14.79
CA GLU A 48 -2.89 -4.02 -14.00
C GLU A 48 -3.07 -4.21 -12.49
N LEU A 49 -4.22 -4.71 -12.06
CA LEU A 49 -4.54 -4.86 -10.64
C LEU A 49 -3.52 -5.73 -9.86
N PRO A 50 -3.07 -6.89 -10.38
CA PRO A 50 -2.02 -7.67 -9.73
C PRO A 50 -0.69 -6.93 -9.63
N THR A 51 -0.34 -6.09 -10.61
CA THR A 51 0.92 -5.33 -10.60
C THR A 51 0.95 -4.29 -9.48
N ILE A 52 -0.19 -3.62 -9.25
CA ILE A 52 -0.35 -2.67 -8.14
C ILE A 52 -0.14 -3.38 -6.80
N GLY A 53 -0.75 -4.57 -6.65
CA GLY A 53 -0.59 -5.42 -5.47
C GLY A 53 0.87 -5.81 -5.24
N ASN A 54 1.52 -6.35 -6.26
CA ASN A 54 2.92 -6.78 -6.19
C ASN A 54 3.87 -5.64 -5.84
N LEU A 55 3.70 -4.48 -6.46
CA LEU A 55 4.52 -3.29 -6.19
C LEU A 55 4.34 -2.81 -4.74
N ALA A 56 3.11 -2.86 -4.22
CA ALA A 56 2.85 -2.52 -2.83
C ALA A 56 3.52 -3.48 -1.85
N VAL A 57 3.47 -4.79 -2.12
CA VAL A 57 4.17 -5.81 -1.31
C VAL A 57 5.67 -5.57 -1.31
N GLN A 58 6.27 -5.30 -2.48
CA GLN A 58 7.71 -5.02 -2.57
C GLN A 58 8.12 -3.80 -1.75
N LYS A 59 7.33 -2.71 -1.80
CA LYS A 59 7.56 -1.52 -0.95
C LYS A 59 7.53 -1.87 0.55
N ILE A 60 6.56 -2.70 0.97
CA ILE A 60 6.44 -3.15 2.36
C ILE A 60 7.65 -3.98 2.78
N ILE A 61 8.08 -4.95 1.95
CA ILE A 61 9.26 -5.78 2.23
C ILE A 61 10.50 -4.90 2.39
N LYS A 62 10.73 -3.96 1.47
CA LYS A 62 11.87 -3.03 1.52
C LYS A 62 11.85 -2.18 2.79
N ASN A 63 10.66 -1.69 3.20
CA ASN A 63 10.54 -0.92 4.43
C ASN A 63 10.83 -1.77 5.68
N LYS A 64 10.35 -3.02 5.73
CA LYS A 64 10.64 -3.94 6.85
C LYS A 64 12.14 -4.25 6.95
N GLN A 65 12.81 -4.44 5.83
CA GLN A 65 14.27 -4.64 5.80
C GLN A 65 15.01 -3.40 6.33
N TYR A 66 14.60 -2.20 5.91
CA TYR A 66 15.16 -0.96 6.42
C TYR A 66 14.95 -0.80 7.94
N GLU A 67 13.74 -1.07 8.42
CA GLU A 67 13.42 -0.99 9.86
C GLU A 67 14.26 -1.97 10.68
N LYS A 68 14.43 -3.21 10.20
CA LYS A 68 15.32 -4.19 10.82
C LYS A 68 16.75 -3.66 10.93
N THR A 69 17.34 -3.23 9.82
CA THR A 69 18.71 -2.70 9.81
C THR A 69 18.87 -1.49 10.73
N ARG A 70 17.86 -0.63 10.81
CA ARG A 70 17.86 0.52 11.71
C ARG A 70 17.80 0.10 13.18
N TYR A 71 16.96 -0.88 13.51
CA TYR A 71 16.85 -1.43 14.85
C TYR A 71 18.18 -2.07 15.27
N ASP A 72 18.70 -2.98 14.45
CA ASP A 72 19.93 -3.74 14.70
C ASP A 72 21.15 -2.81 14.94
N LYS A 73 21.23 -1.68 14.23
CA LYS A 73 22.28 -0.66 14.44
C LYS A 73 22.26 0.00 15.83
N ASN A 74 21.10 0.07 16.47
CA ASN A 74 20.93 0.76 17.75
C ASN A 74 20.96 -0.20 18.95
N ILE A 75 21.02 -1.52 18.69
CA ILE A 75 21.19 -2.50 19.76
C ILE A 75 22.60 -2.32 20.33
N LYS A 76 22.67 -2.03 21.63
CA LYS A 76 23.91 -2.01 22.40
C LYS A 76 23.83 -3.13 23.41
N ASP A 77 24.86 -3.96 23.47
CA ASP A 77 24.96 -5.00 24.49
C ASP A 77 25.11 -4.35 25.86
N TYR A 78 24.08 -4.48 26.70
CA TYR A 78 24.14 -4.06 28.09
C TYR A 78 24.72 -5.21 28.92
N LYS A 79 25.91 -5.01 29.49
CA LYS A 79 26.48 -5.93 30.47
C LYS A 79 26.10 -5.45 31.86
N PHE A 80 25.18 -6.17 32.50
CA PHE A 80 24.87 -6.01 33.92
C PHE A 80 26.14 -6.18 34.75
N LYS A 81 26.35 -5.29 35.72
CA LYS A 81 27.40 -5.45 36.74
C LYS A 81 26.79 -6.04 38.00
N ASP A 82 27.52 -6.97 38.62
CA ASP A 82 27.11 -7.56 39.89
C ASP A 82 26.91 -6.46 40.95
N GLY A 83 25.68 -6.36 41.47
CA GLY A 83 25.27 -5.33 42.44
C GLY A 83 24.35 -4.24 41.89
N GLU A 84 24.06 -4.20 40.58
CA GLU A 84 22.97 -3.35 40.06
C GLU A 84 21.61 -3.95 40.44
N ILE A 85 20.87 -3.25 41.30
CA ILE A 85 19.46 -3.56 41.59
C ILE A 85 18.61 -2.83 40.54
N VAL A 86 17.71 -3.58 39.91
CA VAL A 86 16.73 -3.11 38.91
C VAL A 86 15.74 -2.13 39.53
#